data_AF-A0A953WRB2-F1
#
_entry.id   AF-A0A953WRB2-F1
#
_cell.length_a   1.000
_cell.length_b   1.000
_cell.length_c   1.000
_cell.angle_alpha   90.00
_cell.angle_beta   90.00
_cell.angle_gamma   90.00
#
_symmetry.space_group_name_H-M   'P 1'
#
loop_
_entity.id
_entity.type
_entity.pdbx_description
1 polymer ?
#
loop_
_entity_poly.entity_id
_entity_poly.type
_entity_poly.pdbx_seq_one_letter_code
_entity_poly.pdbx_strand_id
1 'polypeptide(L)'
;MKYQIAGLALAGALLAACATPAPVAETPAETVAAHAYDYDAVFAQDDRPAKDYDMYPVRKASDVLDFTGVAPGMTVVEMEAGDGFYTELLSRAVGADGKVFMQNPPSFAAFLGDSVSKRVDGRLGNVKVVQSSFDNLSEVPDEEADMVTWFLGPHELWYTPEDAQPFSFGDPDRTFPEIA
;
A
#
# COMPACT_ATOMS: atom_id res chain seq x y z
N MET A 1 -41.93 57.83 47.14
CA MET A 1 -41.81 56.64 46.28
C MET A 1 -40.32 56.26 46.28
N LYS A 2 -39.84 55.57 47.34
CA LYS A 2 -39.37 54.15 47.36
C LYS A 2 -38.61 53.80 46.05
N TYR A 3 -37.33 53.39 46.01
CA TYR A 3 -36.62 52.41 46.83
C TYR A 3 -35.08 52.64 46.83
N GLN A 4 -34.42 52.18 47.90
CA GLN A 4 -32.96 52.13 48.11
C GLN A 4 -32.28 51.13 47.16
N ILE A 5 -31.08 51.45 46.68
CA ILE A 5 -30.18 50.51 45.99
C ILE A 5 -29.10 50.08 46.98
N ALA A 6 -29.09 48.80 47.35
CA ALA A 6 -28.03 48.19 48.14
C ALA A 6 -27.78 46.74 47.69
N GLY A 7 -26.50 46.41 47.52
CA GLY A 7 -25.96 45.05 47.45
C GLY A 7 -25.91 44.45 46.05
N LEU A 8 -24.93 43.63 45.67
CA LEU A 8 -23.69 43.19 46.30
C LEU A 8 -22.91 42.53 45.16
N ALA A 9 -21.60 42.75 45.09
CA ALA A 9 -20.71 42.13 44.12
C ALA A 9 -20.61 40.61 44.34
N LEU A 10 -20.59 39.83 43.24
CA LEU A 10 -19.78 38.61 43.17
C LEU A 10 -19.45 38.29 41.70
N ALA A 11 -18.30 38.76 41.23
CA ALA A 11 -17.70 38.31 39.98
C ALA A 11 -16.97 36.98 40.27
N GLY A 12 -17.61 35.85 39.93
CA GLY A 12 -16.95 34.54 39.93
C GLY A 12 -16.13 34.37 38.65
N ALA A 13 -14.80 34.48 38.76
CA ALA A 13 -13.89 34.16 37.67
C ALA A 13 -13.84 32.64 37.45
N LEU A 14 -14.41 32.17 36.33
CA LEU A 14 -14.23 30.81 35.82
C LEU A 14 -12.81 30.71 35.23
N LEU A 15 -11.87 30.17 36.01
CA LEU A 15 -10.57 29.73 35.51
C LEU A 15 -10.80 28.46 34.67
N ALA A 16 -10.83 28.63 33.35
CA ALA A 16 -10.74 27.53 32.40
C ALA A 16 -9.34 26.92 32.51
N ALA A 17 -9.24 25.76 33.16
CA ALA A 17 -8.02 24.98 33.22
C ALA A 17 -7.76 24.37 31.84
N CYS A 18 -6.78 24.91 31.10
CA CYS A 18 -6.20 24.24 29.95
C CYS A 18 -5.41 23.03 30.47
N ALA A 19 -6.01 21.84 30.42
CA ALA A 19 -5.28 20.60 30.63
C ALA A 19 -4.40 20.36 29.39
N THR A 20 -3.08 20.52 29.56
CA THR A 20 -2.11 20.12 28.55
C THR A 20 -2.18 18.59 28.39
N PRO A 21 -2.44 18.04 27.19
CA PRO A 21 -2.40 16.60 27.00
C PRO A 21 -0.98 16.09 27.31
N ALA A 22 -0.92 14.95 28.00
CA ALA A 22 0.35 14.29 28.29
C ALA A 22 1.05 13.90 26.97
N PRO A 23 2.38 14.02 26.88
CA PRO A 23 3.11 13.54 25.72
C PRO A 23 2.88 12.04 25.58
N VAL A 24 2.34 11.62 24.44
CA VAL A 24 2.29 10.22 24.07
C VAL A 24 3.73 9.77 23.85
N ALA A 25 4.19 8.77 24.59
CA ALA A 25 5.50 8.18 24.36
C ALA A 25 5.47 7.50 22.98
N GLU A 26 6.18 8.07 22.02
CA GLU A 26 6.42 7.42 20.72
C GLU A 26 7.31 6.21 20.98
N THR A 27 6.76 5.00 20.81
CA THR A 27 7.56 3.79 20.75
C THR A 27 8.55 3.95 19.60
N PRO A 28 9.88 3.82 19.84
CA PRO A 28 10.85 3.88 18.76
C PRO A 28 10.49 2.83 17.71
N ALA A 29 10.38 3.25 16.45
CA ALA A 29 10.22 2.32 15.34
C ALA A 29 11.36 1.29 15.41
N GLU A 30 11.00 0.02 15.51
CA GLU A 30 11.96 -1.07 15.52
C GLU A 30 12.73 -1.02 14.19
N THR A 31 14.05 -0.92 14.27
CA THR A 31 14.89 -0.88 13.07
C THR A 31 14.89 -2.28 12.49
N VAL A 32 14.04 -2.55 11.50
CA VAL A 32 14.09 -3.82 10.75
C VAL A 32 15.49 -3.91 10.16
N ALA A 33 16.28 -4.86 10.63
CA ALA A 33 17.59 -5.12 10.05
C ALA A 33 17.35 -5.57 8.61
N ALA A 34 17.65 -4.69 7.65
CA ALA A 34 17.60 -5.03 6.24
C ALA A 34 18.54 -6.23 6.03
N HIS A 35 17.96 -7.39 5.75
CA HIS A 35 18.70 -8.47 5.14
C HIS A 35 19.12 -7.96 3.77
N ALA A 36 20.41 -7.64 3.59
CA ALA A 36 20.95 -7.29 2.29
C ALA A 36 20.86 -8.54 1.41
N TYR A 37 19.74 -8.67 0.70
CA TYR A 37 19.56 -9.64 -0.37
C TYR A 37 20.23 -9.07 -1.62
N ASP A 38 20.99 -9.90 -2.33
CA ASP A 38 21.60 -9.53 -3.59
C ASP A 38 20.57 -9.68 -4.72
N TYR A 39 20.04 -8.55 -5.20
CA TYR A 39 19.03 -8.51 -6.25
C TYR A 39 19.60 -8.69 -7.67
N ASP A 40 20.92 -8.80 -7.88
CA ASP A 40 21.50 -8.91 -9.23
C ASP A 40 20.89 -10.09 -10.01
N ALA A 41 20.62 -11.19 -9.32
CA ALA A 41 19.96 -12.36 -9.90
C ALA A 41 18.53 -12.09 -10.39
N VAL A 42 17.81 -11.13 -9.77
CA VAL A 42 16.46 -10.72 -10.19
C VAL A 42 16.50 -10.00 -11.55
N PHE A 43 17.62 -9.38 -11.92
CA PHE A 43 17.77 -8.62 -13.18
C PHE A 43 18.45 -9.41 -14.32
N ALA A 44 18.72 -10.71 -14.14
CA ALA A 44 19.41 -11.55 -15.13
C ALA A 44 18.66 -11.68 -16.47
N GLN A 45 19.28 -11.27 -17.58
CA GLN A 45 18.66 -11.31 -18.93
C GLN A 45 18.15 -12.72 -19.31
N ASP A 46 16.84 -12.81 -19.56
CA ASP A 46 16.08 -14.03 -19.89
C ASP A 46 14.93 -13.74 -20.88
N ASP A 47 13.85 -14.51 -20.85
CA ASP A 47 12.69 -14.42 -21.75
C ASP A 47 11.64 -13.36 -21.36
N ARG A 48 11.92 -12.51 -20.37
CA ARG A 48 11.04 -11.40 -19.95
C ARG A 48 10.69 -10.41 -21.06
N PRO A 49 9.58 -9.66 -20.92
CA PRO A 49 9.24 -8.60 -21.86
C PRO A 49 10.40 -7.61 -22.03
N ALA A 50 10.88 -7.46 -23.26
CA ALA A 50 12.02 -6.59 -23.58
C ALA A 50 11.86 -5.16 -23.02
N LYS A 51 10.63 -4.63 -23.06
CA LYS A 51 10.28 -3.31 -22.53
C LYS A 51 10.57 -3.13 -21.03
N ASP A 52 10.61 -4.21 -20.25
CA ASP A 52 10.84 -4.11 -18.82
C ASP A 52 12.30 -3.74 -18.54
N TYR A 53 13.24 -4.31 -19.30
CA TYR A 53 14.66 -4.01 -19.18
C TYR A 53 14.97 -2.54 -19.45
N ASP A 54 14.31 -1.95 -20.44
CA ASP A 54 14.45 -0.52 -20.75
C ASP A 54 13.94 0.37 -19.59
N MET A 55 13.00 -0.14 -18.80
CA MET A 55 12.39 0.60 -17.69
C MET A 55 13.14 0.42 -16.37
N TYR A 56 13.96 -0.63 -16.18
CA TYR A 56 14.69 -0.82 -14.92
C TYR A 56 15.55 0.39 -14.52
N PRO A 57 16.35 1.01 -15.41
CA PRO A 57 17.12 2.21 -15.05
C PRO A 57 16.23 3.44 -14.83
N VAL A 58 15.17 3.59 -15.63
CA VAL A 58 14.24 4.73 -15.54
C VAL A 58 13.49 4.73 -14.21
N ARG A 59 13.06 3.54 -13.77
CA ARG A 59 12.34 3.33 -12.52
C ARG A 59 13.25 3.10 -11.32
N LYS A 60 14.57 3.02 -11.53
CA LYS A 60 15.56 2.65 -10.52
C LYS A 60 15.18 1.36 -9.79
N ALA A 61 14.81 0.34 -10.56
CA ALA A 61 14.17 -0.86 -10.03
C ALA A 61 15.02 -1.57 -8.95
N SER A 62 16.35 -1.62 -9.12
CA SER A 62 17.25 -2.16 -8.09
C SER A 62 17.15 -1.38 -6.78
N ASP A 63 17.29 -0.05 -6.82
CA ASP A 63 17.18 0.81 -5.64
C ASP A 63 15.80 0.66 -4.97
N VAL A 64 14.74 0.41 -5.75
CA VAL A 64 13.39 0.16 -5.21
C VAL A 64 13.34 -1.17 -4.47
N LEU A 65 13.88 -2.27 -5.03
CA LEU A 65 13.92 -3.56 -4.31
C LEU A 65 14.78 -3.46 -3.05
N ASP A 66 15.93 -2.77 -3.13
CA ASP A 66 16.77 -2.49 -1.97
C ASP A 66 16.01 -1.71 -0.89
N PHE A 67 15.24 -0.71 -1.29
CA PHE A 67 14.43 0.09 -0.38
C PHE A 67 13.30 -0.73 0.27
N THR A 68 12.61 -1.58 -0.49
CA THR A 68 11.53 -2.41 0.07
C THR A 68 12.04 -3.50 0.99
N GLY A 69 13.28 -3.98 0.79
CA GLY A 69 13.84 -5.07 1.58
C GLY A 69 13.17 -6.42 1.33
N VAL A 70 12.55 -6.59 0.16
CA VAL A 70 11.86 -7.83 -0.22
C VAL A 70 12.83 -8.99 -0.26
N ALA A 71 12.53 -10.05 0.48
CA ALA A 71 13.44 -11.16 0.68
C ALA A 71 12.80 -12.52 0.31
N PRO A 72 13.63 -13.56 0.06
CA PRO A 72 13.14 -14.91 -0.16
C PRO A 72 12.18 -15.38 0.94
N GLY A 73 11.08 -16.02 0.54
CA GLY A 73 10.06 -16.58 1.43
C GLY A 73 8.96 -15.60 1.86
N MET A 74 9.09 -14.30 1.57
CA MET A 74 8.05 -13.34 1.94
C MET A 74 6.73 -13.55 1.18
N THR A 75 5.63 -13.25 1.85
CA THR A 75 4.32 -13.01 1.24
C THR A 75 4.13 -11.53 1.00
N VAL A 76 3.95 -11.14 -0.26
CA VAL A 76 3.83 -9.74 -0.69
C VAL A 76 2.44 -9.49 -1.24
N VAL A 77 1.82 -8.38 -0.84
CA VAL A 77 0.62 -7.83 -1.51
C VAL A 77 1.05 -6.64 -2.33
N GLU A 78 0.98 -6.77 -3.66
CA GLU A 78 1.21 -5.66 -4.58
C GLU A 78 -0.14 -5.07 -4.96
N MET A 79 -0.46 -3.92 -4.37
CA MET A 79 -1.65 -3.15 -4.70
C MET A 79 -1.45 -2.41 -6.01
N GLU A 80 -2.49 -2.44 -6.85
CA GLU A 80 -2.48 -1.78 -8.14
C GLU A 80 -1.30 -2.21 -9.03
N ALA A 81 -1.10 -3.52 -9.12
CA ALA A 81 0.04 -4.12 -9.80
C ALA A 81 0.11 -3.84 -11.32
N GLY A 82 -0.97 -3.33 -11.91
CA GLY A 82 -1.05 -2.99 -13.33
C GLY A 82 -0.77 -4.22 -14.21
N ASP A 83 0.16 -4.07 -15.16
CA ASP A 83 0.59 -5.17 -16.05
C ASP A 83 1.66 -6.09 -15.44
N GLY A 84 2.01 -5.88 -14.17
CA GLY A 84 2.87 -6.73 -13.37
C GLY A 84 4.37 -6.53 -13.56
N PHE A 85 4.79 -5.32 -13.94
CA PHE A 85 6.21 -4.97 -14.01
C PHE A 85 6.94 -5.24 -12.69
N TYR A 86 6.41 -4.76 -11.56
CA TYR A 86 7.00 -5.04 -10.25
C TYR A 86 6.63 -6.43 -9.75
N THR A 87 5.44 -6.96 -10.05
CA THR A 87 5.06 -8.35 -9.74
C THR A 87 6.13 -9.35 -10.13
N GLU A 88 6.70 -9.22 -11.33
CA GLU A 88 7.74 -10.16 -11.78
C GLU A 88 9.04 -10.03 -10.98
N LEU A 89 9.45 -8.81 -10.61
CA LEU A 89 10.63 -8.58 -9.77
C LEU A 89 10.41 -9.12 -8.36
N LEU A 90 9.25 -8.84 -7.77
CA LEU A 90 8.84 -9.30 -6.45
C LEU A 90 8.75 -10.82 -6.40
N SER A 91 8.08 -11.44 -7.38
CA SER A 91 7.94 -12.90 -7.51
C SER A 91 9.30 -13.61 -7.52
N ARG A 92 10.29 -13.03 -8.18
CA ARG A 92 11.65 -13.60 -8.26
C ARG A 92 12.43 -13.39 -6.97
N ALA A 93 12.34 -12.21 -6.36
CA ALA A 93 12.98 -11.92 -5.08
C ALA A 93 12.47 -12.83 -3.96
N VAL A 94 11.15 -13.04 -3.86
CA VAL A 94 10.57 -13.94 -2.85
C VAL A 94 10.80 -15.42 -3.15
N GLY A 95 11.06 -15.76 -4.42
CA GLY A 95 11.38 -17.12 -4.84
C GLY A 95 10.22 -18.11 -4.70
N ALA A 96 10.50 -19.39 -4.96
CA ALA A 96 9.48 -20.45 -5.04
C ALA A 96 8.73 -20.71 -3.72
N ASP A 97 9.35 -20.39 -2.58
CA ASP A 97 8.76 -20.56 -1.25
C ASP A 97 7.98 -19.33 -0.78
N GLY A 98 8.13 -18.19 -1.48
CA GLY A 98 7.36 -16.97 -1.23
C GLY A 98 6.09 -16.89 -2.08
N LYS A 99 5.31 -15.82 -1.89
CA LYS A 99 4.01 -15.63 -2.56
C LYS A 99 3.81 -14.16 -2.90
N VAL A 100 3.24 -13.86 -4.06
CA VAL A 100 2.85 -12.49 -4.42
C VAL A 100 1.37 -12.45 -4.79
N PHE A 101 0.61 -11.61 -4.09
CA PHE A 101 -0.75 -11.25 -4.49
C PHE A 101 -0.69 -10.04 -5.41
N MET A 102 -0.94 -10.27 -6.69
CA MET A 102 -0.99 -9.25 -7.73
C MET A 102 -2.41 -8.66 -7.76
N GLN A 103 -2.65 -7.61 -6.97
CA GLN A 103 -3.97 -7.00 -6.84
C GLN A 103 -4.20 -5.93 -7.91
N ASN A 104 -5.37 -5.98 -8.55
CA ASN A 104 -5.84 -4.92 -9.46
C ASN A 104 -7.36 -4.74 -9.34
N PRO A 105 -7.88 -3.49 -9.42
CA PRO A 105 -9.32 -3.24 -9.51
C PRO A 105 -9.95 -3.88 -10.76
N PRO A 106 -11.19 -4.42 -10.69
CA PRO A 106 -11.91 -4.94 -11.86
C PRO A 106 -12.02 -3.95 -13.03
N SER A 107 -12.12 -2.65 -12.74
CA SER A 107 -12.20 -1.59 -13.74
C SER A 107 -10.94 -1.44 -14.60
N PHE A 108 -9.79 -1.97 -14.17
CA PHE A 108 -8.55 -1.94 -14.95
C PHE A 108 -8.55 -2.98 -16.09
N ALA A 109 -9.47 -3.96 -16.09
CA ALA A 109 -9.49 -5.06 -17.06
C ALA A 109 -9.50 -4.58 -18.52
N ALA A 110 -10.25 -3.53 -18.83
CA ALA A 110 -10.32 -2.98 -20.20
C ALA A 110 -8.98 -2.35 -20.65
N PHE A 111 -8.28 -1.69 -19.74
CA PHE A 111 -6.99 -1.05 -19.99
C PHE A 111 -5.85 -2.08 -20.11
N LEU A 112 -5.87 -3.09 -19.25
CA LEU A 112 -4.82 -4.13 -19.19
C LEU A 112 -4.98 -5.21 -20.27
N GLY A 113 -6.22 -5.50 -20.68
CA GLY A 113 -6.49 -6.55 -21.67
C GLY A 113 -5.93 -7.91 -21.21
N ASP A 114 -5.09 -8.52 -22.04
CA ASP A 114 -4.46 -9.82 -21.75
C ASP A 114 -3.04 -9.70 -21.14
N SER A 115 -2.62 -8.50 -20.72
CA SER A 115 -1.27 -8.30 -20.19
C SER A 115 -1.04 -9.08 -18.90
N VAL A 116 -2.04 -9.12 -18.01
CA VAL A 116 -1.95 -9.81 -16.71
C VAL A 116 -1.82 -11.32 -16.91
N SER A 117 -2.65 -11.93 -17.76
CA SER A 117 -2.56 -13.37 -18.02
C SER A 117 -1.23 -13.73 -18.70
N LYS A 118 -0.80 -12.98 -19.72
CA LYS A 118 0.52 -13.16 -20.37
C LYS A 118 1.69 -12.98 -19.40
N ARG A 119 1.54 -12.15 -18.37
CA ARG A 119 2.57 -11.95 -17.34
C ARG A 119 2.72 -13.21 -16.50
N VAL A 120 1.61 -13.80 -16.04
CA VAL A 120 1.64 -14.88 -15.04
C VAL A 120 1.66 -16.28 -15.64
N ASP A 121 0.94 -16.52 -16.74
CA ASP A 121 0.66 -17.86 -17.27
C ASP A 121 1.95 -18.58 -17.69
N GLY A 122 2.26 -19.66 -16.97
CA GLY A 122 3.45 -20.49 -17.20
C GLY A 122 4.79 -19.83 -16.84
N ARG A 123 4.77 -18.63 -16.25
CA ARG A 123 5.97 -17.84 -15.94
C ARG A 123 6.13 -17.56 -14.45
N LEU A 124 5.06 -17.16 -13.75
CA LEU A 124 5.12 -16.72 -12.35
C LEU A 124 4.26 -17.62 -11.46
N GLY A 125 4.75 -18.83 -11.19
CA GLY A 125 3.98 -19.87 -10.47
C GLY A 125 3.66 -19.58 -9.00
N ASN A 126 4.32 -18.59 -8.39
CA ASN A 126 4.10 -18.13 -7.03
C ASN A 126 3.25 -16.84 -6.94
N VAL A 127 2.65 -16.42 -8.06
CA VAL A 127 1.77 -15.24 -8.12
C VAL A 127 0.31 -15.67 -8.10
N LYS A 128 -0.48 -15.05 -7.22
CA LYS A 128 -1.95 -15.11 -7.26
C LYS A 128 -2.50 -13.76 -7.73
N VAL A 129 -3.21 -13.76 -8.84
CA VAL A 129 -3.96 -12.57 -9.29
C VAL A 129 -5.17 -12.37 -8.39
N VAL A 130 -5.34 -11.15 -7.87
CA VAL A 130 -6.48 -10.75 -7.04
C VAL A 130 -7.22 -9.61 -7.74
N GLN A 131 -8.46 -9.82 -8.14
CA GLN A 131 -9.25 -8.80 -8.81
C GLN A 131 -10.32 -8.23 -7.88
N SER A 132 -9.95 -7.21 -7.12
CA SER A 132 -10.77 -6.62 -6.04
C SER A 132 -10.61 -5.11 -5.96
N SER A 133 -11.50 -4.41 -5.23
CA SER A 133 -11.24 -3.03 -4.81
C SER A 133 -10.09 -2.98 -3.79
N PHE A 134 -9.48 -1.81 -3.61
CA PHE A 134 -8.37 -1.60 -2.68
C PHE A 134 -8.75 -1.84 -1.21
N ASP A 135 -10.04 -1.72 -0.87
CA ASP A 135 -10.59 -1.96 0.47
C ASP A 135 -11.18 -3.38 0.64
N ASN A 136 -10.85 -4.31 -0.26
CA ASN A 136 -11.26 -5.71 -0.17
C ASN A 136 -10.10 -6.63 -0.54
N LEU A 137 -9.35 -7.07 0.47
CA LEU A 137 -8.26 -8.03 0.33
C LEU A 137 -8.63 -9.42 0.87
N SER A 138 -9.92 -9.78 0.90
CA SER A 138 -10.39 -11.08 1.44
C SER A 138 -9.82 -12.34 0.78
N GLU A 139 -9.17 -12.20 -0.39
CA GLU A 139 -8.44 -13.26 -1.06
C GLU A 139 -7.00 -13.46 -0.54
N VAL A 140 -6.51 -12.50 0.22
CA VAL A 140 -5.27 -12.51 1.02
C VAL A 140 -5.65 -12.97 2.42
N PRO A 141 -5.00 -14.00 2.99
CA PRO A 141 -5.28 -14.40 4.35
C PRO A 141 -4.82 -13.35 5.37
N ASP A 142 -5.60 -13.21 6.44
CA ASP A 142 -5.31 -12.29 7.53
C ASP A 142 -3.92 -12.57 8.14
N GLU A 143 -3.20 -11.50 8.47
CA GLU A 143 -1.89 -11.55 9.15
C GLU A 143 -0.80 -12.37 8.42
N GLU A 144 -0.95 -12.63 7.11
CA GLU A 144 0.06 -13.34 6.31
C GLU A 144 1.02 -12.42 5.53
N ALA A 145 0.66 -11.16 5.28
CA ALA A 145 1.49 -10.28 4.45
C ALA A 145 2.74 -9.80 5.23
N ASP A 146 3.92 -10.11 4.71
CA ASP A 146 5.19 -9.57 5.21
C ASP A 146 5.46 -8.15 4.64
N MET A 147 4.87 -7.85 3.48
CA MET A 147 5.03 -6.56 2.81
C MET A 147 3.81 -6.20 1.97
N VAL A 148 3.42 -4.93 2.01
CA VAL A 148 2.47 -4.34 1.07
C VAL A 148 3.17 -3.25 0.27
N THR A 149 3.09 -3.31 -1.06
CA THR A 149 3.58 -2.24 -1.95
C THR A 149 2.42 -1.59 -2.68
N TRP A 150 2.44 -0.26 -2.78
CA TRP A 150 1.47 0.48 -3.58
C TRP A 150 2.18 1.60 -4.35
N PHE A 151 2.65 1.26 -5.55
CA PHE A 151 3.49 2.16 -6.35
C PHE A 151 2.66 3.01 -7.29
N LEU A 152 2.85 4.33 -7.23
CA LEU A 152 2.13 5.32 -8.04
C LEU A 152 0.62 5.31 -7.86
N GLY A 153 0.08 4.61 -6.87
CA GLY A 153 -1.34 4.27 -6.84
C GLY A 153 -2.23 4.87 -5.73
N PRO A 154 -1.75 5.19 -4.51
CA PRO A 154 -2.65 5.61 -3.42
C PRO A 154 -3.57 6.80 -3.73
N HIS A 155 -3.21 7.62 -4.72
CA HIS A 155 -4.02 8.74 -5.17
C HIS A 155 -5.29 8.34 -5.95
N GLU A 156 -5.36 7.12 -6.47
CA GLU A 156 -6.51 6.56 -7.19
C GLU A 156 -7.75 6.46 -6.29
N LEU A 157 -7.59 6.37 -4.96
CA LEU A 157 -8.72 6.41 -4.01
C LEU A 157 -9.58 7.67 -4.14
N TRP A 158 -9.02 8.78 -4.63
CA TRP A 158 -9.74 10.04 -4.85
C TRP A 158 -10.01 10.35 -6.31
N TYR A 159 -9.56 9.50 -7.23
CA TYR A 159 -9.97 9.59 -8.62
C TYR A 159 -11.38 9.01 -8.78
N THR A 160 -12.24 9.75 -9.49
CA THR A 160 -13.59 9.28 -9.83
C THR A 160 -13.69 9.25 -11.36
N PRO A 161 -13.67 8.05 -11.96
CA PRO A 161 -13.89 7.89 -13.40
C PRO A 161 -15.21 8.52 -13.82
N GLU A 162 -15.29 8.95 -15.08
CA GLU A 162 -16.57 9.33 -15.70
C GLU A 162 -17.55 8.15 -15.57
N ASP A 163 -18.78 8.44 -15.15
CA ASP A 163 -19.86 7.47 -14.87
C ASP A 163 -19.66 6.53 -13.65
N ALA A 164 -18.65 6.75 -12.80
CA ALA A 164 -18.47 6.01 -11.54
C ALA A 164 -18.98 6.78 -10.31
N GLN A 165 -19.23 6.06 -9.22
CA GLN A 165 -19.46 6.68 -7.90
C GLN A 165 -18.11 7.06 -7.25
N PRO A 166 -18.08 8.09 -6.39
CA PRO A 166 -16.90 8.37 -5.57
C PRO A 166 -16.43 7.11 -4.83
N PHE A 167 -15.11 6.97 -4.66
CA PHE A 167 -14.48 5.82 -3.99
C PHE A 167 -14.77 4.47 -4.68
N SER A 168 -15.06 4.46 -5.98
CA SER A 168 -15.31 3.22 -6.75
C SER A 168 -14.14 2.24 -6.74
N PHE A 169 -12.93 2.71 -6.43
CA PHE A 169 -11.75 1.87 -6.29
C PHE A 169 -11.53 1.35 -4.86
N GLY A 170 -12.19 1.93 -3.86
CA GLY A 170 -12.07 1.59 -2.45
C GLY A 170 -12.28 2.80 -1.55
N ASP A 171 -12.78 2.56 -0.34
CA ASP A 171 -12.91 3.59 0.70
C ASP A 171 -11.53 3.83 1.37
N PRO A 172 -10.98 5.06 1.38
CA PRO A 172 -9.72 5.34 2.05
C PRO A 172 -9.73 5.02 3.54
N ASP A 173 -10.87 5.19 4.23
CA ASP A 173 -11.01 4.93 5.67
C ASP A 173 -11.00 3.42 5.99
N ARG A 174 -11.12 2.57 4.96
CA ARG A 174 -11.04 1.11 5.07
C ARG A 174 -9.77 0.54 4.46
N THR A 175 -9.29 1.15 3.37
CA THR A 175 -8.13 0.68 2.62
C THR A 175 -6.85 0.77 3.45
N PHE A 176 -6.56 1.92 4.06
CA PHE A 176 -5.31 2.06 4.83
C PHE A 176 -5.27 1.15 6.06
N PRO A 177 -6.34 0.99 6.85
CA PRO A 177 -6.36 0.01 7.94
C PRO A 177 -6.18 -1.45 7.50
N GLU A 178 -6.60 -1.81 6.29
CA GLU A 178 -6.46 -3.18 5.77
C GLU A 178 -4.99 -3.58 5.54
N ILE A 179 -4.11 -2.60 5.34
CA ILE A 179 -2.70 -2.81 4.97
C ILE A 179 -1.71 -2.24 6.00
N ALA A 180 -2.20 -1.84 7.17
CA ALA A 180 -1.43 -1.19 8.23
C ALA A 180 -0.82 -2.18 9.24
#